data_AF-A0A9D5PEJ0-F1
#
_entry.id   AF-A0A9D5PEJ0-F1
#
_cell.length_a   1.000
_cell.length_b   1.000
_cell.length_c   1.000
_cell.angle_alpha   90.00
_cell.angle_beta   90.00
_cell.angle_gamma   90.00
#
_symmetry.space_group_name_H-M   'P 1'
#
loop_
_entity.id
_entity.type
_entity.pdbx_description
1 polymer ?
#
loop_
_entity_poly.entity_id
_entity_poly.type
_entity_poly.pdbx_seq_one_letter_code
_entity_poly.pdbx_strand_id
1 'polypeptide(L)'
;MKYIITYCIGILLLLSGCSVDRLAILIRQYKSGELMTEKTEKLERKFISAQEQFAADKNKIMLVLYIEALTYEKRKNYTAALNIFNQITNLNDSISDVWLHIAQINHLLNNTCKAREAYLTCSKLIDREVAYIEKSQWPDNHILTDDHIKYAIRYSMIDNSYLPTNSSTKNGKEIDWADIKKNLLLLKATIKNSIKQLKILE
;
A
#
# COMPACT_ATOMS: atom_id res chain seq x y z
N MET A 1 -38.20 28.81 20.90
CA MET A 1 -37.91 27.38 20.61
C MET A 1 -37.25 27.10 19.26
N LYS A 2 -37.16 28.04 18.29
CA LYS A 2 -36.46 27.80 17.01
C LYS A 2 -34.93 27.92 17.06
N TYR A 3 -34.37 28.65 18.04
CA TYR A 3 -32.93 28.90 18.14
C TYR A 3 -32.10 27.77 18.77
N ILE A 4 -32.73 26.88 19.54
CA ILE A 4 -32.04 25.77 20.21
C ILE A 4 -31.69 24.65 19.21
N ILE A 5 -32.57 24.41 18.22
CA ILE A 5 -32.36 23.36 17.21
C ILE A 5 -31.22 23.75 16.25
N THR A 6 -31.10 25.02 15.87
CA THR A 6 -30.01 25.50 15.01
C THR A 6 -28.66 25.45 15.71
N TYR A 7 -28.61 25.70 17.02
CA TYR A 7 -27.38 25.62 17.81
C TYR A 7 -26.91 24.17 18.00
N CYS A 8 -27.83 23.21 18.15
CA CYS A 8 -27.46 21.79 18.24
C CYS A 8 -26.92 21.23 16.91
N ILE A 9 -27.45 21.67 15.75
CA ILE A 9 -26.93 21.27 14.43
C ILE A 9 -25.57 21.95 14.15
N GLY A 10 -25.41 23.23 14.55
CA GLY A 10 -24.14 23.95 14.46
C GLY A 10 -23.04 23.33 15.34
N ILE A 11 -23.36 22.87 16.55
CA ILE A 11 -22.40 22.20 17.44
C ILE A 11 -22.10 20.76 17.00
N LEU A 12 -23.07 20.02 16.41
CA LEU A 12 -22.79 18.72 15.79
C LEU A 12 -21.85 18.85 14.58
N LEU A 13 -21.96 19.94 13.80
CA LEU A 13 -21.07 20.23 12.67
C LEU A 13 -19.72 20.86 13.10
N LEU A 14 -19.61 21.38 14.32
CA LEU A 14 -18.35 21.89 14.88
C LEU A 14 -17.55 20.83 15.63
N LEU A 15 -18.18 19.71 16.05
CA LEU A 15 -17.48 18.52 16.55
C LEU A 15 -16.91 17.62 15.44
N SER A 16 -17.25 17.87 14.17
CA SER A 16 -16.50 17.35 13.01
C SER A 16 -15.24 18.17 12.69
N GLY A 17 -14.93 19.20 13.49
CA GLY A 17 -13.73 20.02 13.39
C GLY A 17 -12.47 19.23 13.74
N CYS A 18 -11.67 18.94 12.71
CA CYS A 18 -10.39 18.24 12.74
C CYS A 18 -10.48 16.75 13.12
N SER A 19 -11.09 15.93 12.25
CA SER A 19 -10.62 14.55 12.14
C SER A 19 -9.15 14.64 11.73
N VAL A 20 -8.23 14.52 12.69
CA VAL A 20 -6.82 14.35 12.35
C VAL A 20 -6.77 13.22 11.35
N ASP A 21 -6.22 13.48 10.17
CA ASP A 21 -6.21 12.50 9.09
C ASP A 21 -5.50 11.23 9.60
N ARG A 22 -6.30 10.22 9.99
CA ARG A 22 -5.77 9.00 10.61
C ARG A 22 -4.83 8.28 9.68
N LEU A 23 -5.04 8.46 8.37
CA LEU A 23 -4.14 7.97 7.34
C LEU A 23 -2.77 8.63 7.46
N ALA A 24 -2.70 9.96 7.58
CA ALA A 24 -1.45 10.68 7.78
C ALA A 24 -0.74 10.27 9.09
N ILE A 25 -1.50 10.03 10.17
CA ILE A 25 -0.94 9.50 11.42
C ILE A 25 -0.34 8.12 11.19
N LEU A 26 -1.10 7.19 10.61
CA LEU A 26 -0.64 5.82 10.35
C LEU A 26 0.60 5.80 9.48
N ILE A 27 0.62 6.61 8.42
CA ILE A 27 1.77 6.79 7.53
C ILE A 27 3.01 7.22 8.34
N ARG A 28 2.87 8.23 9.19
CA ARG A 28 3.98 8.75 10.02
C ARG A 28 4.47 7.70 11.02
N GLN A 29 3.55 6.99 11.67
CA GLN A 29 3.87 5.99 12.68
C GLN A 29 4.50 4.73 12.09
N TYR A 30 4.08 4.33 10.88
CA TYR A 30 4.73 3.27 10.13
C TYR A 30 6.18 3.66 9.83
N LYS A 31 6.39 4.87 9.28
CA LYS A 31 7.71 5.38 8.92
C LYS A 31 8.66 5.50 10.11
N SER A 32 8.15 5.90 11.28
CA SER A 32 8.96 5.99 12.51
C SER A 32 9.23 4.64 13.17
N GLY A 33 8.59 3.56 12.69
CA GLY A 33 8.65 2.24 13.33
C GLY A 33 7.77 2.10 14.57
N GLU A 34 7.00 3.11 14.95
CA GLU A 34 6.12 3.09 16.13
C GLU A 34 5.08 1.98 16.04
N LEU A 35 4.53 1.72 14.85
CA LEU A 35 3.55 0.64 14.68
C LEU A 35 4.14 -0.76 14.95
N MET A 36 5.46 -0.93 14.82
CA MET A 36 6.13 -2.22 15.01
C MET A 36 6.30 -2.57 16.49
N THR A 37 6.37 -1.54 17.35
CA THR A 37 6.58 -1.68 18.80
C THR A 37 5.29 -1.53 19.60
N GLU A 38 4.21 -1.05 18.97
CA GLU A 38 2.90 -0.88 19.58
C GLU A 38 2.30 -2.23 20.04
N LYS A 39 1.63 -2.22 21.20
CA LYS A 39 0.94 -3.41 21.72
C LYS A 39 -0.15 -3.84 20.74
N THR A 40 -0.28 -5.15 20.50
CA THR A 40 -1.20 -5.72 19.50
C THR A 40 -2.63 -5.19 19.61
N GLU A 41 -3.23 -5.18 20.81
CA GLU A 41 -4.59 -4.67 20.99
C GLU A 41 -4.74 -3.18 20.63
N LYS A 42 -3.72 -2.36 20.94
CA LYS A 42 -3.73 -0.93 20.62
C LYS A 42 -3.50 -0.71 19.13
N LEU A 43 -2.67 -1.54 18.50
CA LEU A 43 -2.45 -1.54 17.06
C LEU A 43 -3.74 -1.89 16.30
N GLU A 44 -4.40 -2.98 16.68
CA GLU A 44 -5.67 -3.41 16.08
C GLU A 44 -6.75 -2.34 16.21
N ARG A 45 -6.88 -1.72 17.38
CA ARG A 45 -7.81 -0.59 17.56
C ARG A 45 -7.50 0.58 16.63
N LYS A 46 -6.22 0.90 16.37
CA LYS A 46 -5.85 1.98 15.43
C LYS A 46 -6.29 1.64 14.01
N PHE A 47 -6.05 0.41 13.56
CA PHE A 47 -6.44 -0.01 12.21
C PHE A 47 -7.95 -0.10 12.03
N ILE A 48 -8.67 -0.74 12.96
CA ILE A 48 -10.14 -0.81 12.92
C ILE A 48 -10.73 0.60 12.83
N SER A 49 -10.28 1.51 13.69
CA SER A 49 -10.81 2.87 13.69
C SER A 49 -10.47 3.63 12.40
N ALA A 50 -9.30 3.41 11.80
CA ALA A 50 -8.97 4.00 10.50
C ALA A 50 -9.82 3.41 9.36
N GLN A 51 -10.04 2.10 9.35
CA GLN A 51 -10.89 1.44 8.37
C GLN A 51 -12.35 1.94 8.47
N GLU A 52 -12.90 2.09 9.68
CA GLU A 52 -14.24 2.66 9.91
C GLU A 52 -14.36 4.09 9.38
N GLN A 53 -13.35 4.94 9.63
CA GLN A 53 -13.36 6.32 9.15
C GLN A 53 -13.39 6.40 7.62
N PHE A 54 -12.72 5.47 6.95
CA PHE A 54 -12.57 5.48 5.50
C PHE A 54 -13.47 4.47 4.78
N ALA A 55 -14.44 3.85 5.46
CA ALA A 55 -15.25 2.74 4.92
C ALA A 55 -15.96 3.04 3.57
N ALA A 56 -16.20 4.31 3.24
CA ALA A 56 -16.78 4.74 1.97
C ALA A 56 -15.76 5.07 0.86
N ASP A 57 -14.48 5.19 1.19
CA ASP A 57 -13.38 5.56 0.30
C ASP A 57 -12.46 4.34 0.06
N LYS A 58 -12.71 3.65 -1.06
CA LYS A 58 -11.99 2.43 -1.43
C LYS A 58 -10.47 2.62 -1.45
N ASN A 59 -9.98 3.76 -1.94
CA ASN A 59 -8.54 4.01 -2.07
C ASN A 59 -7.88 4.19 -0.70
N LYS A 60 -8.55 4.93 0.19
CA LYS A 60 -8.06 5.11 1.56
C LYS A 60 -8.11 3.82 2.37
N ILE A 61 -9.17 3.02 2.23
CA ILE A 61 -9.23 1.68 2.87
C ILE A 61 -8.08 0.81 2.40
N MET A 62 -7.86 0.73 1.08
CA MET A 62 -6.76 -0.07 0.54
C MET A 62 -5.41 0.37 1.11
N LEU A 63 -5.18 1.68 1.24
CA LEU A 63 -3.96 2.19 1.84
C LEU A 63 -3.87 1.85 3.33
N VAL A 64 -4.95 1.96 4.11
CA VAL A 64 -4.95 1.52 5.52
C VAL A 64 -4.60 0.03 5.64
N LEU A 65 -5.25 -0.83 4.84
CA LEU A 65 -4.99 -2.27 4.82
C LEU A 65 -3.54 -2.56 4.40
N TYR A 66 -3.00 -1.82 3.45
CA TYR A 66 -1.62 -1.99 3.01
C TYR A 66 -0.62 -1.66 4.13
N ILE A 67 -0.84 -0.57 4.88
CA ILE A 67 -0.03 -0.23 6.06
C ILE A 67 -0.13 -1.31 7.13
N GLU A 68 -1.33 -1.83 7.35
CA GLU A 68 -1.59 -2.90 8.29
C GLU A 68 -0.84 -4.19 7.92
N ALA A 69 -0.94 -4.61 6.66
CA ALA A 69 -0.26 -5.78 6.14
C ALA A 69 1.26 -5.66 6.28
N LEU A 70 1.84 -4.53 5.87
CA LEU A 70 3.27 -4.25 6.03
C LEU A 70 3.69 -4.25 7.51
N THR A 71 2.85 -3.72 8.40
CA THR A 71 3.10 -3.74 9.84
C THR A 71 3.19 -5.16 10.37
N TYR A 72 2.23 -6.02 10.02
CA TYR A 72 2.27 -7.42 10.42
C TYR A 72 3.44 -8.17 9.78
N GLU A 73 3.79 -7.87 8.53
CA GLU A 73 4.94 -8.46 7.85
C GLU A 73 6.26 -8.11 8.56
N LYS A 74 6.50 -6.84 8.88
CA LYS A 74 7.70 -6.40 9.63
C LYS A 74 7.74 -7.00 11.04
N ARG A 75 6.58 -7.24 11.66
CA ARG A 75 6.44 -7.98 12.93
C ARG A 75 6.57 -9.50 12.77
N LYS A 76 6.86 -10.01 11.56
CA LYS A 76 6.97 -11.43 11.20
C LYS A 76 5.69 -12.24 11.43
N ASN A 77 4.54 -11.58 11.54
CA ASN A 77 3.24 -12.24 11.56
C ASN A 77 2.74 -12.42 10.11
N TYR A 78 3.40 -13.33 9.40
CA TYR A 78 3.18 -13.55 7.97
C TYR A 78 1.77 -14.02 7.64
N THR A 79 1.13 -14.80 8.50
CA THR A 79 -0.25 -15.26 8.29
C THR A 79 -1.24 -14.10 8.32
N ALA A 80 -1.12 -13.19 9.29
CA ALA A 80 -1.96 -11.99 9.35
C ALA A 80 -1.70 -11.06 8.16
N ALA A 81 -0.43 -10.79 7.85
CA ALA A 81 -0.04 -9.98 6.71
C ALA A 81 -0.62 -10.53 5.39
N LEU A 82 -0.47 -11.83 5.15
CA LEU A 82 -1.00 -12.48 3.94
C LEU A 82 -2.52 -12.39 3.86
N ASN A 83 -3.23 -12.57 4.97
CA ASN A 83 -4.69 -12.43 5.00
C ASN A 83 -5.12 -11.01 4.59
N ILE A 84 -4.43 -9.99 5.08
CA ILE A 84 -4.74 -8.59 4.77
C ILE A 84 -4.36 -8.25 3.32
N PHE A 85 -3.20 -8.70 2.83
CA PHE A 85 -2.84 -8.53 1.42
C PHE A 85 -3.87 -9.18 0.47
N ASN A 86 -4.42 -10.34 0.83
CA ASN A 86 -5.51 -10.96 0.07
C ASN A 86 -6.82 -10.15 0.12
N GLN A 87 -7.09 -9.43 1.22
CA GLN A 87 -8.22 -8.50 1.24
C GLN A 87 -8.00 -7.33 0.27
N ILE A 88 -6.76 -6.84 0.16
CA ILE A 88 -6.42 -5.79 -0.81
C ILE A 88 -6.61 -6.29 -2.24
N THR A 89 -6.18 -7.50 -2.58
CA THR A 89 -6.37 -8.05 -3.93
C THR A 89 -7.85 -8.29 -4.26
N ASN A 90 -8.69 -8.60 -3.27
CA ASN A 90 -10.14 -8.66 -3.47
C ASN A 90 -10.77 -7.29 -3.78
N LEU A 91 -10.18 -6.20 -3.27
CA LEU A 91 -10.59 -4.83 -3.59
C LEU A 91 -10.01 -4.39 -4.95
N ASN A 92 -8.74 -4.64 -5.17
CA ASN A 92 -8.02 -4.29 -6.39
C ASN A 92 -6.85 -5.26 -6.62
N ASP A 93 -6.97 -6.13 -7.61
CA ASP A 93 -5.96 -7.11 -7.99
C ASP A 93 -4.86 -6.53 -8.90
N SER A 94 -4.95 -5.25 -9.27
CA SER A 94 -4.05 -4.62 -10.23
C SER A 94 -2.79 -4.01 -9.61
N ILE A 95 -2.57 -4.17 -8.30
CA ILE A 95 -1.46 -3.53 -7.57
C ILE A 95 -0.26 -4.49 -7.56
N SER A 96 0.75 -4.23 -8.40
CA SER A 96 1.92 -5.11 -8.56
C SER A 96 2.65 -5.36 -7.24
N ASP A 97 2.77 -4.32 -6.41
CA ASP A 97 3.51 -4.38 -5.16
C ASP A 97 2.86 -5.29 -4.11
N VAL A 98 1.53 -5.31 -4.02
CA VAL A 98 0.78 -6.24 -3.15
C VAL A 98 1.10 -7.69 -3.53
N TRP A 99 1.14 -7.99 -4.83
CA TRP A 99 1.50 -9.34 -5.30
C TRP A 99 2.96 -9.72 -5.01
N LEU A 100 3.87 -8.74 -4.97
CA LEU A 100 5.25 -8.99 -4.57
C LEU A 100 5.32 -9.43 -3.10
N HIS A 101 4.64 -8.71 -2.20
CA HIS A 101 4.60 -9.07 -0.78
C HIS A 101 3.93 -10.43 -0.55
N ILE A 102 2.82 -10.72 -1.26
CA ILE A 102 2.19 -12.05 -1.24
C ILE A 102 3.21 -13.12 -1.66
N ALA A 103 3.98 -12.89 -2.72
CA ALA A 103 4.96 -13.85 -3.21
C ALA A 103 6.09 -14.10 -2.20
N GLN A 104 6.65 -13.02 -1.63
CA GLN A 104 7.71 -13.07 -0.63
C GLN A 104 7.24 -13.77 0.65
N ILE A 105 6.05 -13.45 1.14
CA ILE A 105 5.46 -14.10 2.31
C ILE A 105 5.22 -15.59 2.05
N ASN A 106 4.64 -15.96 0.92
CA ASN A 106 4.44 -17.39 0.59
C ASN A 106 5.77 -18.13 0.48
N HIS A 107 6.82 -17.49 -0.03
CA HIS A 107 8.16 -18.06 -0.04
C HIS A 107 8.69 -18.29 1.38
N LEU A 108 8.56 -17.30 2.27
CA LEU A 108 8.96 -17.42 3.69
C LEU A 108 8.17 -18.50 4.45
N LEU A 109 6.93 -18.76 4.03
CA LEU A 109 6.07 -19.82 4.56
C LEU A 109 6.28 -21.18 3.86
N ASN A 110 7.30 -21.31 2.99
CA ASN A 110 7.59 -22.50 2.19
C ASN A 110 6.46 -22.96 1.25
N ASN A 111 5.52 -22.07 0.92
CA ASN A 111 4.45 -22.31 -0.05
C ASN A 111 4.95 -21.98 -1.47
N THR A 112 5.90 -22.75 -1.99
CA THR A 112 6.60 -22.48 -3.25
C THR A 112 5.68 -22.29 -4.45
N CYS A 113 4.61 -23.11 -4.57
CA CYS A 113 3.63 -23.00 -5.64
C CYS A 113 2.91 -21.63 -5.62
N LYS A 114 2.36 -21.25 -4.47
CA LYS A 114 1.68 -19.94 -4.29
C LYS A 114 2.64 -18.76 -4.47
N ALA A 115 3.87 -18.89 -4.00
CA ALA A 115 4.90 -17.88 -4.20
C ALA A 115 5.18 -17.66 -5.69
N ARG A 116 5.33 -18.74 -6.45
CA ARG A 116 5.55 -18.71 -7.89
C ARG A 116 4.38 -18.08 -8.64
N GLU A 117 3.15 -18.45 -8.32
CA GLU A 117 1.95 -17.86 -8.90
C GLU A 117 1.90 -16.35 -8.68
N ALA A 118 2.11 -15.91 -7.43
CA ALA A 118 2.11 -14.49 -7.09
C ALA A 118 3.25 -13.72 -7.79
N TYR A 119 4.46 -14.29 -7.88
CA TYR A 119 5.55 -13.69 -8.66
C TYR A 119 5.22 -13.54 -10.15
N LEU A 120 4.58 -14.54 -10.75
CA LEU A 120 4.14 -14.46 -12.15
C LEU A 120 3.08 -13.39 -12.35
N THR A 121 2.13 -13.25 -11.42
CA THR A 121 1.12 -12.20 -11.44
C THR A 121 1.76 -10.81 -11.31
N CYS A 122 2.65 -10.62 -10.32
CA CYS A 122 3.39 -9.38 -10.14
C CYS A 122 4.16 -8.98 -11.42
N SER A 123 4.87 -9.92 -12.04
CA SER A 123 5.61 -9.69 -13.29
C SER A 123 4.71 -9.22 -14.45
N LYS A 124 3.51 -9.80 -14.58
CA LYS A 124 2.52 -9.37 -15.59
C LYS A 124 1.98 -7.97 -15.32
N LEU A 125 1.77 -7.61 -14.06
CA LEU A 125 1.29 -6.28 -13.68
C LEU A 125 2.35 -5.21 -13.93
N ILE A 126 3.62 -5.52 -13.63
CA ILE A 126 4.75 -4.65 -13.97
C ILE A 126 4.79 -4.36 -15.47
N ASP A 127 4.55 -5.35 -16.34
CA ASP A 127 4.50 -5.13 -17.79
C ASP A 127 3.40 -4.15 -18.21
N ARG A 128 2.25 -4.19 -17.53
CA ARG A 128 1.16 -3.23 -17.76
C ARG A 128 1.55 -1.83 -17.29
N GLU A 129 2.12 -1.72 -16.10
CA GLU A 129 2.57 -0.44 -15.52
C GLU A 129 3.63 0.24 -16.39
N VAL A 130 4.60 -0.53 -16.90
CA VAL A 130 5.60 -0.02 -17.85
C VAL A 130 4.92 0.47 -19.14
N ALA A 131 3.94 -0.26 -19.67
CA ALA A 131 3.20 0.17 -20.85
C ALA A 131 2.38 1.46 -20.62
N TYR A 132 1.83 1.66 -19.42
CA TYR A 132 1.14 2.91 -19.05
C TYR A 132 2.09 4.10 -19.06
N ILE A 133 3.31 3.92 -18.50
CA ILE A 133 4.35 4.95 -18.51
C ILE A 133 4.75 5.29 -19.96
N GLU A 134 4.99 4.29 -20.80
CA GLU A 134 5.40 4.51 -22.20
C GLU A 134 4.34 5.25 -23.03
N LYS A 135 3.06 4.97 -22.76
CA LYS A 135 1.93 5.62 -23.45
C LYS A 135 1.51 6.93 -22.79
N SER A 136 2.07 7.26 -21.62
CA SER A 136 1.60 8.36 -20.75
C SER A 136 0.08 8.29 -20.48
N GLN A 137 -0.45 7.07 -20.37
CA GLN A 137 -1.89 6.82 -20.22
C GLN A 137 -2.11 5.77 -19.13
N TRP A 138 -2.58 6.26 -17.98
CA TRP A 138 -2.98 5.41 -16.85
C TRP A 138 -4.49 5.15 -16.92
N PRO A 139 -4.96 3.97 -16.48
CA PRO A 139 -6.38 3.77 -16.27
C PRO A 139 -6.86 4.66 -15.11
N ASP A 140 -8.09 5.17 -15.20
CA ASP A 140 -8.62 6.15 -14.23
C ASP A 140 -8.62 5.62 -12.78
N ASN A 141 -8.78 4.31 -12.63
CA ASN A 141 -8.79 3.59 -11.37
C ASN A 141 -7.39 3.10 -10.91
N HIS A 142 -6.32 3.51 -11.57
CA HIS A 142 -4.98 3.10 -11.18
C HIS A 142 -4.61 3.66 -9.81
N ILE A 143 -3.89 2.89 -8.99
CA ILE A 143 -3.51 3.32 -7.65
C ILE A 143 -2.70 4.64 -7.65
N LEU A 144 -1.94 4.88 -8.72
CA LEU A 144 -1.14 6.09 -8.91
C LEU A 144 -1.94 7.31 -9.38
N THR A 145 -3.25 7.20 -9.65
CA THR A 145 -4.08 8.39 -9.93
C THR A 145 -4.55 9.05 -8.64
N ASP A 146 -4.60 8.33 -7.51
CA ASP A 146 -5.01 8.84 -6.19
C ASP A 146 -3.91 9.66 -5.51
N ASP A 147 -4.24 10.89 -5.09
CA ASP A 147 -3.27 11.81 -4.48
C ASP A 147 -2.77 11.37 -3.10
N HIS A 148 -3.58 10.67 -2.30
CA HIS A 148 -3.14 10.15 -1.00
C HIS A 148 -2.15 9.00 -1.18
N ILE A 149 -2.35 8.19 -2.22
CA ILE A 149 -1.44 7.09 -2.52
C ILE A 149 -0.14 7.62 -3.14
N LYS A 150 -0.20 8.62 -4.04
CA LYS A 150 1.00 9.35 -4.49
C LYS A 150 1.77 9.92 -3.30
N TYR A 151 1.07 10.50 -2.33
CA TYR A 151 1.68 11.00 -1.11
C TYR A 151 2.35 9.87 -0.30
N ALA A 152 1.65 8.75 -0.08
CA ALA A 152 2.20 7.61 0.65
C ALA A 152 3.45 7.02 -0.02
N ILE A 153 3.43 6.89 -1.35
CA ILE A 153 4.57 6.47 -2.18
C ILE A 153 5.74 7.43 -2.02
N ARG A 154 5.47 8.72 -2.18
CA ARG A 154 6.49 9.77 -2.11
C ARG A 154 7.21 9.81 -0.76
N TYR A 155 6.49 9.54 0.33
CA TYR A 155 6.99 9.81 1.66
C TYR A 155 7.38 8.58 2.49
N SER A 156 6.94 7.36 2.14
CA SER A 156 6.95 6.32 3.18
C SER A 156 6.63 4.86 2.84
N MET A 157 5.94 4.51 1.74
CA MET A 157 5.13 3.26 1.80
C MET A 157 5.36 2.18 0.77
N ILE A 158 5.84 2.44 -0.45
CA ILE A 158 6.01 1.32 -1.40
C ILE A 158 7.47 0.94 -1.52
N ASP A 159 7.87 0.00 -0.64
CA ASP A 159 9.26 -0.38 -0.35
C ASP A 159 10.06 -0.92 -1.55
N ASN A 160 9.44 -1.24 -2.70
CA ASN A 160 10.12 -2.02 -3.75
C ASN A 160 10.03 -1.47 -5.17
N SER A 161 8.86 -1.07 -5.64
CA SER A 161 8.62 -0.78 -7.07
C SER A 161 8.62 0.71 -7.40
N TYR A 162 8.31 1.57 -6.42
CA TYR A 162 8.05 2.99 -6.64
C TYR A 162 8.98 3.94 -5.85
N LEU A 163 9.94 3.41 -5.09
CA LEU A 163 10.95 4.24 -4.42
C LEU A 163 11.86 4.89 -5.47
N PRO A 164 12.01 6.22 -5.49
CA PRO A 164 12.94 6.86 -6.41
C PRO A 164 14.39 6.47 -6.08
N THR A 165 15.20 6.15 -7.09
CA THR A 165 16.63 5.86 -6.92
C THR A 165 17.43 7.14 -6.67
N ASN A 166 16.96 8.25 -7.21
CA ASN A 166 17.52 9.58 -6.98
C ASN A 166 16.51 10.42 -6.20
N SER A 167 16.76 10.63 -4.91
CA SER A 167 15.98 11.51 -4.04
C SER A 167 16.10 13.02 -4.39
N SER A 168 16.78 13.34 -5.51
CA SER A 168 17.35 14.65 -5.79
C SER A 168 16.74 15.37 -7.01
N THR A 169 15.49 15.11 -7.37
CA THR A 169 14.81 16.06 -8.26
C THR A 169 14.62 17.37 -7.49
N LYS A 170 15.27 18.43 -7.97
CA LYS A 170 15.43 19.76 -7.34
C LYS A 170 14.14 20.45 -6.87
N ASN A 171 12.97 19.89 -7.18
CA ASN A 171 11.68 20.40 -6.76
C ASN A 171 10.84 19.44 -5.94
N GLY A 172 11.28 18.20 -5.68
CA GLY A 172 10.63 17.22 -4.81
C GLY A 172 9.15 16.88 -5.06
N LYS A 173 8.46 17.59 -5.96
CA LYS A 173 7.00 17.67 -6.11
C LYS A 173 6.45 16.78 -7.23
N GLU A 174 7.29 16.32 -8.14
CA GLU A 174 6.88 15.55 -9.32
C GLU A 174 7.52 14.15 -9.31
N ILE A 175 6.72 13.19 -9.75
CA ILE A 175 7.14 11.79 -9.92
C ILE A 175 8.00 11.68 -11.18
N ASP A 176 9.22 11.16 -11.05
CA ASP A 176 10.06 10.83 -12.20
C ASP A 176 9.63 9.47 -12.79
N TRP A 177 8.83 9.53 -13.85
CA TRP A 177 8.31 8.34 -14.52
C TRP A 177 9.40 7.48 -15.18
N ALA A 178 10.53 8.07 -15.57
CA ALA A 178 11.64 7.32 -16.14
C ALA A 178 12.35 6.51 -15.05
N ASP A 179 12.49 7.08 -13.85
CA ASP A 179 13.03 6.39 -12.68
C ASP A 179 12.10 5.26 -12.22
N ILE A 180 10.79 5.50 -12.12
CA ILE A 180 9.81 4.45 -11.81
C ILE A 180 9.91 3.30 -12.83
N LYS A 181 9.93 3.60 -14.13
CA LYS A 181 10.08 2.57 -15.17
C LYS A 181 11.33 1.73 -14.96
N LYS A 182 12.47 2.37 -14.65
CA LYS A 182 13.73 1.67 -14.37
C LYS A 182 13.61 0.75 -13.15
N ASN A 183 12.95 1.20 -12.09
CA ASN A 183 12.77 0.42 -10.86
C ASN A 183 11.85 -0.78 -11.07
N LEU A 184 10.75 -0.59 -11.82
CA LEU A 184 9.86 -1.66 -12.24
C LEU A 184 10.60 -2.73 -13.06
N LEU A 185 11.43 -2.33 -14.02
CA LEU A 185 12.23 -3.26 -14.82
C LEU A 185 13.28 -4.02 -14.00
N LEU A 186 13.93 -3.34 -13.05
CA LEU A 186 14.86 -3.96 -12.11
C LEU A 186 14.15 -4.99 -11.22
N LEU A 187 13.00 -4.61 -10.65
CA LEU A 187 12.17 -5.51 -9.85
C LEU A 187 11.75 -6.74 -10.65
N LYS A 188 11.31 -6.57 -11.90
CA LYS A 188 10.96 -7.68 -12.79
C LYS A 188 12.13 -8.64 -13.00
N ALA A 189 13.35 -8.12 -13.16
CA ALA A 189 14.56 -8.95 -13.28
C ALA A 189 14.83 -9.75 -11.99
N THR A 190 14.66 -9.12 -10.83
CA THR A 190 14.77 -9.78 -9.52
C THR A 190 13.73 -10.89 -9.37
N ILE A 191 12.46 -10.62 -9.69
CA ILE A 191 11.38 -11.62 -9.68
C ILE A 191 11.72 -12.83 -10.56
N LYS A 192 12.26 -12.58 -11.77
CA LYS A 192 12.69 -13.67 -12.67
C LYS A 192 13.74 -14.56 -12.03
N ASN A 193 14.67 -13.99 -11.26
CA ASN A 193 15.67 -14.77 -10.52
C ASN A 193 15.05 -15.54 -9.35
N SER A 194 14.14 -14.93 -8.59
CA SER A 194 13.40 -15.62 -7.51
C SER A 194 12.61 -16.82 -8.04
N ILE A 195 11.90 -16.68 -9.18
CA ILE A 195 11.19 -17.80 -9.82
C ILE A 195 12.15 -18.93 -10.21
N LYS A 196 13.35 -18.61 -10.73
CA LYS A 196 14.34 -19.64 -11.09
C LYS A 196 14.83 -20.40 -9.86
N GLN A 197 15.05 -19.71 -8.74
CA GLN A 197 15.49 -20.33 -7.49
C GLN A 197 14.44 -21.28 -6.93
N LEU A 198 13.15 -20.92 -7.03
CA LEU A 198 12.04 -21.80 -6.61
C LEU A 198 12.01 -23.12 -7.39
N LYS A 199 12.36 -23.12 -8.68
CA LYS A 199 12.39 -24.34 -9.52
C LYS A 199 13.50 -25.34 -9.15
N ILE A 200 14.52 -24.90 -8.43
CA ILE A 200 15.63 -25.78 -8.02
C ILE A 200 15.25 -26.60 -6.78
N LEU A 201 14.17 -26.20 -6.09
CA LEU A 201 13.69 -26.81 -4.85
C LEU A 201 12.51 -27.79 -5.06
N GLU A 202 12.00 -27.91 -6.29
CA GLU A 202 10.98 -28.89 -6.73
C GLU A 202 11.66 -30.17 -7.25
#